data_AF-A0A1A7PWW3-F1
#
_entry.id   AF-A0A1A7PWW3-F1
#
_cell.length_a   1.000
_cell.length_b   1.000
_cell.length_c   1.000
_cell.angle_alpha   90.00
_cell.angle_beta   90.00
_cell.angle_gamma   90.00
#
_symmetry.space_group_name_H-M   'P 1'
#
loop_
_entity.id
_entity.type
_entity.pdbx_description
1 polymer ?
#
loop_
_entity_poly.entity_id
_entity_poly.type
_entity_poly.pdbx_seq_one_letter_code
_entity_poly.pdbx_strand_id
1 'polypeptide(L)'
;MDIFEKLNQQAIIIKKQAFKSLKNRLFLACQQYKTDSEWMEFFDELLLNESYHDITNAIQLLKVSQVYKDKLQHILNVSQFYYVQTAENEDHRTLNQFEVTP
;
A
#
# COMPACT_ATOMS: atom_id res chain seq x y z
N MET A 1 31.80 10.63 -13.10
CA MET A 1 30.47 10.30 -12.54
C MET A 1 30.69 9.78 -11.14
N ASP A 2 30.21 10.54 -10.17
CA ASP A 2 30.40 10.31 -8.75
C ASP A 2 29.70 9.00 -8.31
N ILE A 3 30.26 8.30 -7.31
CA ILE A 3 29.62 7.12 -6.70
C ILE A 3 28.25 7.50 -6.15
N PHE A 4 28.10 8.70 -5.57
CA PHE A 4 26.81 9.19 -5.09
C PHE A 4 25.80 9.40 -6.23
N GLU A 5 26.23 9.95 -7.38
CA GLU A 5 25.38 10.09 -8.55
C GLU A 5 24.90 8.72 -9.08
N LYS A 6 25.79 7.73 -9.11
CA LYS A 6 25.44 6.36 -9.53
C LYS A 6 24.45 5.70 -8.57
N LEU A 7 24.65 5.83 -7.25
CA LEU A 7 23.71 5.31 -6.24
C LEU A 7 22.35 5.98 -6.34
N ASN A 8 22.31 7.30 -6.52
CA ASN A 8 21.06 8.04 -6.70
C ASN A 8 20.31 7.59 -7.96
N GLN A 9 21.01 7.42 -9.08
CA GLN A 9 20.39 6.90 -10.31
C GLN A 9 19.85 5.49 -10.14
N GLN A 10 20.58 4.61 -9.44
CA GLN A 10 20.09 3.26 -9.14
C GLN A 10 18.83 3.30 -8.27
N ALA A 11 18.80 4.13 -7.22
CA ALA A 11 17.62 4.31 -6.38
C ALA A 11 16.40 4.79 -7.20
N ILE A 12 16.60 5.74 -8.13
CA ILE A 12 15.54 6.21 -9.03
C ILE A 12 15.04 5.08 -9.94
N ILE A 13 15.93 4.25 -10.49
CA ILE A 13 15.56 3.13 -11.35
C ILE A 13 14.76 2.09 -10.56
N ILE A 14 15.22 1.73 -9.36
CA ILE A 14 14.55 0.77 -8.47
C ILE A 14 13.13 1.28 -8.15
N LYS A 15 13.00 2.54 -7.75
CA LYS A 15 11.68 3.13 -7.44
C LYS A 15 10.74 3.10 -8.64
N LYS A 16 11.24 3.40 -9.85
CA LYS A 16 10.44 3.30 -11.09
C LYS A 16 10.00 1.87 -11.38
N GLN A 17 10.87 0.89 -11.16
CA GLN A 17 10.54 -0.53 -11.36
C GLN A 17 9.51 -1.02 -10.35
N ALA A 18 9.67 -0.67 -9.07
CA ALA A 18 8.71 -1.00 -8.01
C ALA A 18 7.32 -0.44 -8.35
N PHE A 19 7.24 0.86 -8.69
CA PHE A 19 5.98 1.48 -9.07
C PHE A 19 5.33 0.84 -10.33
N LYS A 20 6.15 0.44 -11.31
CA LYS A 20 5.65 -0.30 -12.49
C LYS A 20 5.09 -1.67 -12.09
N SER A 21 5.75 -2.37 -11.17
CA SER A 21 5.28 -3.65 -10.63
C SER A 21 3.94 -3.50 -9.90
N LEU A 22 3.83 -2.49 -9.03
CA LEU A 22 2.59 -2.14 -8.31
C LEU A 22 1.43 -1.91 -9.27
N LYS A 23 1.64 -1.11 -10.33
CA LYS A 23 0.62 -0.88 -11.35
C LYS A 23 0.18 -2.17 -12.05
N ASN A 24 1.11 -3.06 -12.35
CA ASN A 24 0.78 -4.35 -12.99
C ASN A 24 -0.02 -5.24 -12.05
N ARG A 25 0.36 -5.33 -10.76
CA ARG A 25 -0.41 -6.06 -9.75
C ARG A 25 -1.84 -5.53 -9.65
N LEU A 26 -2.01 -4.21 -9.55
CA LEU A 26 -3.33 -3.57 -9.51
C LEU A 26 -4.15 -3.85 -10.77
N PHE A 27 -3.53 -3.80 -11.94
CA PHE A 27 -4.21 -4.11 -13.19
C PHE A 27 -4.69 -5.58 -13.24
N LEU A 28 -3.85 -6.53 -12.81
CA LEU A 28 -4.21 -7.95 -12.74
C LEU A 28 -5.33 -8.19 -11.72
N ALA A 29 -5.24 -7.56 -10.55
CA ALA A 29 -6.28 -7.59 -9.52
C ALA A 29 -7.64 -7.12 -10.07
N CYS A 30 -7.67 -6.05 -10.88
CA CYS A 30 -8.89 -5.59 -11.56
C CYS A 30 -9.53 -6.64 -12.47
N GLN A 31 -8.74 -7.55 -13.05
CA GLN A 31 -9.27 -8.62 -13.90
C GLN A 31 -9.78 -9.80 -13.06
N GLN A 32 -9.11 -10.11 -11.95
CA GLN A 32 -9.34 -11.30 -11.14
C GLN A 32 -10.41 -11.09 -10.07
N TYR A 33 -10.29 -10.04 -9.25
CA TYR A 33 -11.14 -9.83 -8.09
C TYR A 33 -12.51 -9.28 -8.48
N LYS A 34 -13.54 -9.80 -7.82
CA LYS A 34 -14.96 -9.45 -8.08
C LYS A 34 -15.64 -8.89 -6.84
N THR A 35 -15.13 -9.21 -5.66
CA THR A 35 -15.74 -8.86 -4.38
C THR A 35 -14.90 -7.85 -3.61
N ASP A 36 -15.54 -7.12 -2.69
CA ASP A 36 -14.85 -6.12 -1.87
C ASP A 36 -13.89 -6.79 -0.88
N SER A 37 -14.20 -8.00 -0.43
CA SER A 37 -13.34 -8.79 0.46
C SER A 37 -12.01 -9.17 -0.19
N GLU A 38 -12.02 -9.63 -1.45
CA GLU A 38 -10.77 -9.91 -2.20
C GLU A 38 -9.91 -8.64 -2.35
N TRP A 39 -10.57 -7.49 -2.55
CA TRP A 39 -9.87 -6.21 -2.62
C TRP A 39 -9.30 -5.75 -1.29
N MET A 40 -10.02 -5.95 -0.18
CA MET A 40 -9.52 -5.65 1.16
C MET A 40 -8.29 -6.49 1.48
N GLU A 41 -8.34 -7.81 1.28
CA GLU A 41 -7.19 -8.69 1.51
C GLU A 41 -5.97 -8.27 0.68
N PHE A 42 -6.19 -7.93 -0.58
CA PHE A 42 -5.13 -7.44 -1.46
C PHE A 42 -4.55 -6.10 -1.00
N PHE A 43 -5.38 -5.15 -0.58
CA PHE A 43 -4.91 -3.86 -0.09
C PHE A 43 -4.21 -3.98 1.26
N ASP A 44 -4.68 -4.85 2.15
CA ASP A 44 -4.01 -5.14 3.42
C ASP A 44 -2.60 -5.68 3.18
N GLU A 45 -2.43 -6.62 2.25
CA GLU A 45 -1.11 -7.12 1.85
C GLU A 45 -0.22 -6.04 1.23
N LEU A 46 -0.80 -5.18 0.38
CA LEU A 46 -0.06 -4.07 -0.23
C LEU A 46 0.41 -3.05 0.82
N LEU A 47 -0.42 -2.71 1.80
CA LEU A 47 -0.11 -1.73 2.83
C LEU A 47 1.02 -2.16 3.77
N LEU A 48 1.32 -3.46 3.85
CA LEU A 48 2.50 -3.97 4.56
C LEU A 48 3.81 -3.64 3.86
N ASN A 49 3.80 -3.43 2.54
CA ASN A 49 5.01 -3.40 1.71
C ASN A 49 5.17 -2.12 0.89
N GLU A 50 4.08 -1.39 0.64
CA GLU A 50 4.01 -0.24 -0.25
C GLU A 50 3.39 0.96 0.47
N SER A 51 3.80 2.17 0.09
CA SER A 51 3.21 3.37 0.70
C SER A 51 1.76 3.57 0.22
N TYR A 52 0.87 3.95 1.13
CA TYR A 52 -0.51 4.34 0.80
C TYR A 52 -0.58 5.38 -0.35
N HIS A 53 0.37 6.31 -0.38
CA HIS A 53 0.44 7.33 -1.42
C HIS A 53 0.78 6.74 -2.80
N ASP A 54 1.74 5.80 -2.87
CA ASP A 54 2.08 5.13 -4.11
C ASP A 54 0.92 4.26 -4.63
N ILE A 55 0.20 3.57 -3.74
CA ILE A 55 -0.99 2.79 -4.10
C ILE A 55 -2.10 3.71 -4.65
N THR A 56 -2.37 4.82 -3.96
CA THR A 56 -3.36 5.83 -4.40
C THR A 56 -3.01 6.37 -5.79
N ASN A 57 -1.75 6.76 -6.01
CA ASN A 57 -1.27 7.24 -7.31
C ASN A 57 -1.41 6.16 -8.39
N ALA A 58 -1.11 4.90 -8.05
CA ALA A 58 -1.23 3.79 -8.98
C ALA A 58 -2.70 3.55 -9.38
N ILE A 59 -3.66 3.64 -8.45
CA ILE A 59 -5.11 3.55 -8.72
C ILE A 59 -5.55 4.64 -9.70
N GLN A 60 -5.12 5.89 -9.48
CA GLN A 60 -5.47 7.00 -10.37
C GLN A 60 -4.99 6.80 -11.81
N LEU A 61 -3.88 6.08 -11.99
CA LEU A 61 -3.30 5.77 -13.31
C LEU A 61 -3.90 4.53 -13.98
N LEU A 62 -4.85 3.82 -13.36
CA LEU A 62 -5.53 2.69 -13.98
C LEU A 62 -6.42 3.14 -15.14
N LYS A 63 -6.49 2.33 -16.20
CA LYS A 63 -7.35 2.56 -17.37
C LYS A 63 -8.74 1.94 -17.15
N VAL A 64 -9.41 2.39 -16.10
CA VAL A 64 -10.76 1.95 -15.70
C VAL A 64 -11.66 3.18 -15.46
N SER A 65 -12.97 2.97 -15.33
CA SER A 65 -13.91 4.09 -15.11
C SER A 65 -13.61 4.81 -13.80
N GLN A 66 -13.91 6.12 -13.74
CA GLN A 66 -13.71 6.91 -12.53
C GLN A 66 -14.47 6.32 -11.33
N VAL A 67 -15.72 5.90 -11.55
CA VAL A 67 -16.54 5.22 -10.54
C VAL A 67 -15.84 3.99 -9.94
N TYR A 68 -15.14 3.22 -10.77
CA TYR A 68 -14.38 2.07 -10.29
C TYR A 68 -13.15 2.48 -9.49
N LYS A 69 -12.44 3.55 -9.91
CA LYS A 69 -11.32 4.10 -9.13
C LYS A 69 -11.78 4.62 -7.77
N ASP A 70 -12.91 5.31 -7.72
CA ASP A 70 -13.48 5.84 -6.48
C ASP A 70 -13.85 4.70 -5.53
N LYS A 71 -14.40 3.60 -6.07
CA LYS A 71 -14.65 2.36 -5.32
C LYS A 71 -13.35 1.79 -4.74
N LEU A 72 -12.31 1.61 -5.56
CA LEU A 72 -11.02 1.08 -5.10
C LEU A 72 -10.39 1.98 -4.04
N GLN A 73 -10.46 3.29 -4.22
CA GLN A 73 -9.96 4.25 -3.24
C GLN A 73 -10.72 4.15 -1.92
N HIS A 74 -12.04 3.99 -1.96
CA HIS A 74 -12.84 3.80 -0.75
C HIS A 74 -12.40 2.54 0.01
N ILE A 75 -12.23 1.41 -0.68
CA ILE A 75 -11.80 0.16 -0.06
C ILE A 75 -10.39 0.32 0.54
N LEU A 76 -9.45 0.91 -0.20
CA LEU A 76 -8.10 1.20 0.31
C LEU A 76 -8.12 2.06 1.58
N ASN A 77 -9.01 3.06 1.66
CA ASN A 77 -9.13 3.92 2.84
C ASN A 77 -9.62 3.13 4.06
N VAL A 78 -10.55 2.19 3.86
CA VAL A 78 -11.04 1.31 4.92
C VAL A 78 -9.92 0.40 5.42
N SER A 79 -9.18 -0.25 4.51
CA SER A 79 -8.00 -1.05 4.84
C SER A 79 -6.94 -0.24 5.60
N GLN A 80 -6.62 0.97 5.15
CA GLN A 80 -5.67 1.86 5.81
C GLN A 80 -6.11 2.22 7.23
N PHE A 81 -7.41 2.49 7.44
CA PHE A 81 -7.95 2.79 8.76
C PHE A 81 -7.74 1.63 9.72
N TYR A 82 -8.08 0.41 9.32
CA TYR A 82 -7.87 -0.77 10.17
C TYR A 82 -6.40 -1.09 10.40
N TYR A 83 -5.54 -0.90 9.38
CA TYR A 83 -4.10 -1.07 9.51
C TYR A 83 -3.53 -0.13 10.59
N VAL A 84 -3.88 1.16 10.54
CA VAL A 84 -3.43 2.16 11.54
C VAL A 84 -3.98 1.83 12.92
N GLN A 85 -5.26 1.50 13.05
CA GLN A 85 -5.83 1.13 14.36
C GLN A 85 -5.17 -0.11 14.97
N THR A 86 -4.81 -1.09 14.14
CA THR A 86 -4.14 -2.31 14.62
C THR A 86 -2.73 -1.97 15.10
N ALA A 87 -1.98 -1.17 14.35
CA ALA A 87 -0.66 -0.71 14.75
C ALA A 87 -0.69 0.13 16.05
N GLU A 88 -1.65 1.06 16.17
CA GLU A 88 -1.82 1.88 17.38
C GLU A 88 -2.19 0.99 18.59
N ASN A 89 -3.11 0.04 18.42
CA ASN A 89 -3.50 -0.87 19.50
C ASN A 89 -2.38 -1.84 19.90
N GLU A 90 -1.53 -2.27 18.96
CA GLU A 90 -0.34 -3.05 19.26
C GLU A 90 0.67 -2.23 20.06
N ASP A 91 0.96 -0.98 19.64
CA ASP A 91 1.84 -0.05 20.37
C ASP A 91 1.34 0.23 21.79
N HIS A 92 0.02 0.39 21.98
CA HIS A 92 -0.58 0.54 23.31
C HIS A 92 -0.49 -0.75 24.15
N ARG A 93 -0.53 -1.95 23.55
CA ARG A 93 -0.34 -3.22 24.27
C ARG A 93 1.11 -3.44 24.68
N THR A 94 2.09 -3.10 23.86
CA THR A 94 3.51 -3.18 24.22
C THR A 94 3.86 -2.22 25.34
N LEU A 95 3.37 -0.97 25.32
CA LEU A 95 3.60 0.00 26.40
C LEU A 95 3.08 -0.51 27.76
N ASN A 96 1.89 -1.10 27.81
CA ASN A 96 1.32 -1.67 29.04
C ASN A 96 2.07 -2.92 29.56
N GLN A 97 2.91 -3.57 28.75
CA GLN A 97 3.73 -4.71 29.19
C GLN A 97 5.02 -4.27 29.90
N PHE A 98 5.48 -3.03 29.70
CA PHE A 98 6.66 -2.48 30.38
C PHE A 98 6.34 -1.84 31.75
N GLU A 99 5.07 -1.51 32.03
CA GLU A 99 4.66 -0.92 33.32
C GLU A 99 4.31 -1.96 34.40
N VAL A 100 4.30 -3.25 34.08
CA VAL A 100 4.06 -4.35 35.04
C VAL A 100 5.33 -5.17 35.25
N THR A 101 6.31 -4.57 35.94
CA THR A 101 7.27 -5.35 36.72
C THR A 101 7.22 -4.84 38.17
N PRO A 102 6.81 -5.68 39.15
CA PRO A 102 6.83 -5.34 40.57
C PRO A 102 8.25 -5.21 41.13
#